data_AF-A0A3D5DK32-F1
#
_entry.id   AF-A0A3D5DK32-F1
#
_cell.length_a   1.000
_cell.length_b   1.000
_cell.length_c   1.000
_cell.angle_alpha   90.00
_cell.angle_beta   90.00
_cell.angle_gamma   90.00
#
_symmetry.space_group_name_H-M   'P 1'
#
loop_
_entity.id
_entity.type
_entity.pdbx_description
1 polymer ?
#
loop_
_entity_poly.entity_id
_entity_poly.type
_entity_poly.pdbx_seq_one_letter_code
_entity_poly.pdbx_strand_id
1 'polypeptide(L)' 'TSQNHGFAVDEKSLPDGVVATHRSLFDGSLQGIECCHVPAFGFQGHPEGSPGPHDVSVLFDRFMSLIDTYRG' A
#
# COMPACT_ATOMS: atom_id res chain seq x y z
N THR A 1 6.96 10.24 1.06
CA THR A 1 6.19 9.36 1.99
C THR A 1 6.80 9.42 3.39
N SER A 2 6.02 9.20 4.45
CA SER A 2 6.53 8.99 5.81
C SER A 2 6.69 7.48 6.08
N GLN A 3 7.74 7.07 6.81
CA GLN A 3 8.13 5.67 7.01
C GLN A 3 8.58 5.44 8.47
N ASN A 4 8.03 4.43 9.13
CA ASN A 4 8.44 4.03 10.49
C ASN A 4 8.16 2.53 10.72
N HIS A 5 8.93 1.68 10.04
CA HIS A 5 8.83 0.23 10.16
C HIS A 5 10.23 -0.42 10.23
N GLY A 6 10.38 -1.46 11.06
CA GLY A 6 11.64 -2.22 11.21
C GLY A 6 11.64 -3.58 10.52
N PHE A 7 10.51 -3.97 9.93
CA PHE A 7 10.32 -5.19 9.16
C PHE A 7 9.76 -4.82 7.78
N ALA A 8 10.04 -5.64 6.77
CA ALA A 8 9.50 -5.50 5.42
C ALA A 8 9.00 -6.85 4.93
N VAL A 9 7.96 -6.84 4.09
CA VAL A 9 7.48 -8.05 3.41
C VAL A 9 8.48 -8.45 2.31
N ASP A 10 8.83 -9.73 2.25
CA ASP A 10 9.66 -10.26 1.15
C ASP A 10 8.80 -10.45 -0.10
N GLU A 11 9.08 -9.66 -1.14
CA GLU A 11 8.38 -9.72 -2.43
C GLU A 11 8.40 -11.11 -3.07
N LYS A 12 9.47 -11.89 -2.85
CA LYS A 12 9.60 -13.24 -3.40
C LYS A 12 8.70 -14.26 -2.72
N SER A 13 8.15 -13.90 -1.55
CA SER A 13 7.23 -14.73 -0.78
C SER A 13 5.75 -14.38 -1.02
N LEU A 14 5.46 -13.44 -1.92
CA LEU A 14 4.07 -13.09 -2.23
C LEU A 14 3.33 -14.32 -2.80
N PRO A 15 2.15 -14.64 -2.28
CA PRO A 15 1.35 -15.74 -2.79
C PRO A 15 0.77 -15.39 -4.17
N ASP A 16 0.36 -16.42 -4.90
CA ASP A 16 -0.37 -16.24 -6.15
C ASP A 16 -1.62 -15.36 -5.93
N GLY A 17 -1.83 -14.42 -6.85
CA GLY A 17 -2.94 -13.48 -6.75
C GLY A 17 -2.69 -12.27 -5.84
N VAL A 18 -1.46 -12.08 -5.35
CA VAL A 18 -1.02 -10.82 -4.70
C VAL A 18 0.13 -10.22 -5.49
N VAL A 19 -0.01 -8.95 -5.89
CA VAL A 19 0.97 -8.25 -6.72
C VAL A 19 1.59 -7.07 -6.00
N ALA A 20 2.88 -6.82 -6.25
CA ALA A 20 3.59 -5.65 -5.77
C ALA A 20 3.12 -4.38 -6.50
N THR A 21 2.76 -3.34 -5.75
CA THR A 21 2.28 -2.06 -6.30
C THR A 21 3.28 -0.92 -6.13
N HIS A 22 4.06 -0.93 -5.05
CA HIS A 22 5.03 0.13 -4.73
C HIS A 22 6.35 -0.49 -4.27
N ARG A 23 7.46 0.15 -4.66
CA ARG A 23 8.81 -0.19 -4.17
C ARG A 23 9.50 1.08 -3.69
N SER A 24 10.33 0.94 -2.67
CA SER A 24 11.20 2.00 -2.19
C SER A 24 12.25 2.32 -3.24
N LEU A 25 12.38 3.60 -3.60
CA LEU A 25 13.47 4.05 -4.48
C LEU A 25 14.82 4.12 -3.77
N PHE A 26 14.86 3.99 -2.44
CA PHE A 26 16.12 4.03 -1.67
C PHE A 26 16.83 2.68 -1.64
N ASP A 27 16.09 1.58 -1.55
CA ASP A 27 16.66 0.25 -1.34
C ASP A 27 15.95 -0.87 -2.10
N GLY A 28 14.89 -0.57 -2.85
CA GLY A 28 14.11 -1.54 -3.59
C GLY A 28 13.15 -2.39 -2.73
N SER A 29 13.06 -2.14 -1.43
CA SER A 29 12.13 -2.88 -0.55
C SER A 29 10.67 -2.72 -0.97
N LEU A 30 9.86 -3.74 -0.72
CA LEU A 30 8.43 -3.73 -1.06
C LEU A 30 7.69 -2.72 -0.18
N GLN A 31 6.90 -1.86 -0.81
CA GLN A 31 6.19 -0.77 -0.14
C GLN A 31 4.67 -0.82 -0.31
N GLY A 32 4.15 -1.71 -1.14
CA GLY A 32 2.70 -1.87 -1.29
C GLY A 32 2.33 -3.12 -2.07
N ILE A 33 1.13 -3.62 -1.80
CA ILE A 33 0.57 -4.84 -2.39
C ILE A 33 -0.91 -4.64 -2.77
N GLU A 34 -1.41 -5.47 -3.67
CA GLU A 34 -2.81 -5.55 -4.05
C GLU A 34 -3.22 -7.00 -4.33
N CYS A 35 -4.42 -7.37 -3.91
CA CYS A 35 -5.01 -8.67 -4.19
C CYS A 35 -5.76 -8.64 -5.53
N CYS A 36 -5.49 -9.59 -6.42
CA CYS A 36 -6.10 -9.65 -7.75
C CYS A 36 -7.59 -10.03 -7.74
N HIS A 37 -8.06 -10.71 -6.69
CA HIS A 37 -9.38 -11.35 -6.67
C HIS A 37 -10.35 -10.74 -5.66
N VAL A 38 -9.87 -9.88 -4.78
CA VAL A 38 -10.67 -9.22 -3.73
C VAL A 38 -10.26 -7.74 -3.65
N PRO A 39 -11.18 -6.82 -3.30
CA PRO A 39 -10.89 -5.38 -3.21
C PRO A 39 -10.08 -5.07 -1.94
N ALA A 40 -8.83 -5.54 -1.90
CA ALA A 40 -7.91 -5.36 -0.79
C ALA A 40 -6.54 -4.93 -1.31
N PHE A 41 -5.95 -3.92 -0.66
CA PHE A 41 -4.60 -3.45 -0.93
C PHE A 41 -3.93 -3.03 0.38
N GLY A 42 -2.61 -2.97 0.37
CA GLY A 42 -1.81 -2.57 1.52
C GLY A 42 -0.67 -1.63 1.12
N PHE A 43 -0.26 -0.79 2.05
CA PHE A 43 0.88 0.12 1.92
C PHE A 43 1.75 0.05 3.17
N GLN A 44 3.07 0.00 2.99
CA GLN A 44 4.05 -0.23 4.05
C GLN A 44 4.36 1.03 4.85
N GLY A 45 4.28 2.19 4.19
CA GLY A 45 4.50 3.49 4.82
C GLY A 45 3.25 4.08 5.44
N HIS A 46 3.39 5.33 5.88
CA HIS A 46 2.36 6.10 6.58
C HIS A 46 1.69 7.10 5.62
N PRO A 47 0.52 6.76 5.04
CA PRO A 47 -0.17 7.64 4.08
C PRO A 47 -0.76 8.89 4.73
N GLU A 48 -0.94 8.89 6.05
CA GLU A 48 -1.39 10.04 6.85
C GLU A 48 -0.31 11.13 6.96
N GLY A 49 0.97 10.75 6.88
CA GLY A 49 2.10 11.68 6.80
C GLY A 49 2.31 12.56 8.03
N SER A 50 1.99 12.12 9.27
CA SER A 50 2.11 12.96 10.48
C SER A 50 3.17 12.43 11.47
N PRO A 51 4.39 13.00 11.52
CA PRO A 51 4.95 14.02 10.62
C PRO A 51 5.39 13.44 9.27
N GLY A 52 5.52 14.30 8.25
CA GLY A 52 5.93 13.92 6.90
C GLY A 52 5.09 14.54 5.78
N PRO A 53 5.35 14.16 4.52
CA PRO A 53 4.64 14.67 3.35
C PRO A 53 3.32 13.91 3.09
N HIS A 54 2.35 14.59 2.48
CA HIS A 54 1.02 14.04 2.16
C HIS A 54 0.93 13.39 0.77
N ASP A 55 2.05 13.09 0.11
CA ASP A 55 2.12 12.62 -1.29
C ASP A 55 1.30 11.34 -1.58
N VAL A 56 1.00 10.55 -0.55
CA VAL A 56 0.33 9.25 -0.62
C VAL A 56 -1.06 9.23 0.04
N SER A 57 -1.60 10.40 0.37
CA SER A 57 -2.95 10.52 0.95
C SER A 57 -4.06 10.00 0.03
N VAL A 58 -3.83 10.01 -1.29
CA VAL A 58 -4.74 9.46 -2.32
C VAL A 58 -5.11 7.98 -2.09
N LEU A 59 -4.32 7.24 -1.30
CA LEU A 59 -4.67 5.88 -0.90
C LEU A 59 -5.95 5.83 -0.06
N PHE A 60 -6.27 6.88 0.70
CA PHE A 60 -7.55 7.00 1.40
C PHE A 60 -8.71 7.20 0.41
N ASP A 61 -8.55 8.01 -0.62
CA ASP A 61 -9.57 8.20 -1.66
C ASP A 61 -9.87 6.89 -2.40
N ARG A 62 -8.81 6.12 -2.70
CA ARG A 62 -8.94 4.78 -3.27
C ARG A 62 -9.74 3.86 -2.34
N PHE A 63 -9.44 3.86 -1.04
CA PHE A 63 -10.17 3.05 -0.07
C PHE A 63 -11.65 3.45 0.02
N MET A 64 -11.95 4.75 0.05
CA MET A 64 -13.33 5.25 0.04
C MET A 64 -14.09 4.84 -1.22
N SER A 65 -13.43 4.88 -2.38
CA SER A 65 -14.01 4.43 -3.65
C SER A 65 -14.40 2.94 -3.62
N LEU A 66 -13.61 2.10 -2.95
CA LEU A 66 -13.95 0.68 -2.75
C LEU A 66 -15.17 0.50 -1.84
N ILE A 67 -15.28 1.30 -0.77
CA ILE A 67 -16.45 1.30 0.10
C ILE A 67 -17.71 1.70 -0.68
N ASP A 68 -17.65 2.77 -1.47
CA ASP A 68 -18.78 3.26 -2.25
C ASP A 68 -19.22 2.22 -3.29
N THR A 69 -18.27 1.57 -3.96
CA THR A 69 -18.54 0.49 -4.92
C THR A 69 -19.21 -0.71 -4.26
N TYR A 70 -18.81 -1.06 -3.03
CA TYR A 70 -19.40 -2.20 -2.30
C TYR A 70 -20.82 -1.91 -1.77
N ARG A 71 -21.15 -0.63 -1.53
CA ARG A 71 -22.45 -0.20 -1.00
C ARG A 71 -23.52 0.02 -2.07
N GLY A 72 -23.12 0.20 -3.33
CA GLY A 72 -24.01 0.33 -4.49
C GLY A 72 -24.54 -1.01 -4.98
#